data_AF-A0A823ADU3-F1
#
_entry.id   AF-A0A823ADU3-F1
#
_cell.length_a   1.000
_cell.length_b   1.000
_cell.length_c   1.000
_cell.angle_alpha   90.00
_cell.angle_beta   90.00
_cell.angle_gamma   90.00
#
_symmetry.space_group_name_H-M   'P 1'
#
loop_
_entity.id
_entity.type
_entity.pdbx_description
1 polymer ?
#
loop_
_entity_poly.entity_id
_entity_poly.type
_entity_poly.pdbx_seq_one_letter_code
_entity_poly.pdbx_strand_id
1 'polypeptide(L)'
;MRKVFMFPGQGSQRRGMGRELFGEYRSLVAQASEQLGYDVAELCTEDAHGELGQTRFTQPALYVVSCLSYLHRIDTGESAPDVVAGHSLGEYAALFAAGAFDFATGLSIVAKRAMLMGEALDGAMAAVQGIEELRVREILDSYNDEISDNARLQGAVSSAPGPVVEIANLNHRLQCVISGAREHVTGPSLAQRFDDAGASFIALDVSGAFHSARMKTLATRFADFLSNIALAPLKMPVVSNWTSRVYPGGDYRPAMVNQMFSPVRWYESISRLLTRDYREFHEVGPGDVLSRLQRHIEKAPFHCT
;
A
#
# COMPACT_ATOMS: atom_id res chain seq x y z
N MET A 1 20.04 -1.29 -18.62
CA MET A 1 19.24 -0.04 -18.56
C MET A 1 19.09 0.36 -17.09
N ARG A 2 18.43 1.48 -16.75
CA ARG A 2 18.23 1.79 -15.32
C ARG A 2 17.19 0.85 -14.71
N LYS A 3 17.56 0.24 -13.58
CA LYS A 3 16.83 -0.84 -12.90
C LYS A 3 15.97 -0.32 -11.75
N VAL A 4 14.76 -0.83 -11.65
CA VAL A 4 13.77 -0.55 -10.60
C VAL A 4 13.40 -1.86 -9.91
N PHE A 5 13.52 -1.90 -8.59
CA PHE A 5 12.87 -2.95 -7.79
C PHE A 5 11.54 -2.43 -7.26
N MET A 6 10.48 -3.22 -7.50
CA MET A 6 9.11 -2.94 -7.10
C MET A 6 8.65 -3.95 -6.03
N PHE A 7 8.24 -3.46 -4.87
CA PHE A 7 7.83 -4.30 -3.75
C PHE A 7 6.30 -4.33 -3.63
N PRO A 8 5.65 -5.51 -3.68
CA PRO A 8 4.20 -5.62 -3.67
C PRO A 8 3.61 -5.33 -2.27
N GLY A 9 2.33 -4.95 -2.27
CA GLY A 9 1.56 -4.66 -1.07
C GLY A 9 0.43 -5.66 -0.83
N GLN A 10 -0.49 -5.29 0.06
CA GLN A 10 -1.68 -6.10 0.37
C GLN A 10 -2.51 -6.40 -0.88
N GLY A 11 -2.96 -7.65 -1.00
CA GLY A 11 -3.59 -8.23 -2.19
C GLY A 11 -2.66 -9.16 -2.98
N SER A 12 -1.34 -9.16 -2.72
CA SER A 12 -0.40 -10.08 -3.38
C SER A 12 -0.05 -11.32 -2.55
N GLN A 13 -0.46 -11.36 -1.27
CA GLN A 13 -0.25 -12.50 -0.40
C GLN A 13 -1.01 -13.73 -0.91
N ARG A 14 -0.39 -14.90 -0.75
CA ARG A 14 -1.02 -16.19 -1.03
C ARG A 14 -0.42 -17.26 -0.15
N ARG A 15 -1.22 -18.27 0.17
CA ARG A 15 -0.73 -19.49 0.81
C ARG A 15 0.43 -20.09 -0.01
N GLY A 16 1.51 -20.43 0.68
CA GLY A 16 2.74 -20.96 0.09
C GLY A 16 3.79 -19.92 -0.27
N MET A 17 3.55 -18.61 -0.07
CA MET A 17 4.55 -17.58 -0.38
C MET A 17 5.81 -17.71 0.48
N GLY A 18 6.99 -17.48 -0.12
CA GLY A 18 8.28 -17.47 0.57
C GLY A 18 8.79 -18.85 1.04
N ARG A 19 8.09 -19.95 0.71
CA ARG A 19 8.43 -21.32 1.14
C ARG A 19 9.89 -21.67 0.83
N GLU A 20 10.34 -21.33 -0.36
CA GLU A 20 11.70 -21.58 -0.84
C GLU A 20 12.77 -20.77 -0.09
N LEU A 21 12.41 -19.60 0.45
CA LEU A 21 13.33 -18.70 1.13
C LEU A 21 13.45 -18.98 2.63
N PHE A 22 12.41 -19.53 3.26
CA PHE A 22 12.42 -19.74 4.72
C PHE A 22 13.51 -20.71 5.18
N GLY A 23 13.82 -21.71 4.36
CA GLY A 23 14.90 -22.67 4.64
C GLY A 23 16.31 -22.09 4.49
N GLU A 24 16.47 -21.06 3.66
CA GLU A 24 17.72 -20.35 3.40
C GLU A 24 17.99 -19.30 4.50
N TYR A 25 16.96 -18.54 4.88
CA TYR A 25 17.05 -17.42 5.83
C TYR A 25 16.51 -17.77 7.23
N ARG A 26 16.83 -18.96 7.74
CA ARG A 26 16.26 -19.50 8.99
C ARG A 26 16.40 -18.57 10.20
N SER A 27 17.53 -17.89 10.33
CA SER A 27 17.76 -16.97 11.46
C SER A 27 16.83 -15.75 11.42
N LEU A 28 16.62 -15.16 10.24
CA LEU A 28 15.70 -14.02 10.06
C LEU A 28 14.24 -14.45 10.25
N VAL A 29 13.87 -15.65 9.77
CA VAL A 29 12.53 -16.20 9.99
C VAL A 29 12.28 -16.45 11.47
N ALA A 30 13.24 -17.07 12.19
CA ALA A 30 13.12 -17.29 13.62
C ALA A 30 13.01 -15.97 14.40
N GLN A 31 13.84 -14.97 14.06
CA GLN A 31 13.75 -13.64 14.64
C GLN A 31 12.39 -12.98 14.38
N ALA A 32 11.87 -13.10 13.15
CA ALA A 32 10.56 -12.57 12.81
C ALA A 32 9.46 -13.24 13.62
N SER A 33 9.47 -14.57 13.73
CA SER A 33 8.48 -15.33 14.50
C SER A 33 8.52 -14.99 15.99
N GLU A 34 9.72 -14.87 16.58
CA GLU A 34 9.89 -14.44 17.97
C GLU A 34 9.33 -13.04 18.20
N GLN A 35 9.65 -12.10 17.32
CA GLN A 35 9.20 -10.71 17.41
C GLN A 35 7.68 -10.55 17.21
N LEU A 36 7.08 -11.38 16.37
CA LEU A 36 5.64 -11.36 16.07
C LEU A 36 4.82 -12.16 17.08
N GLY A 37 5.43 -13.11 17.78
CA GLY A 37 4.76 -14.00 18.73
C GLY A 37 3.99 -15.16 18.09
N TYR A 38 4.23 -15.44 16.80
CA TYR A 38 3.65 -16.56 16.05
C TYR A 38 4.60 -17.00 14.93
N ASP A 39 4.44 -18.21 14.41
CA ASP A 39 5.27 -18.71 13.31
C ASP A 39 4.85 -18.06 11.98
N VAL A 40 5.67 -17.11 11.49
CA VAL A 40 5.39 -16.41 10.23
C VAL A 40 5.55 -17.32 9.01
N ALA A 41 6.40 -18.34 9.08
CA ALA A 41 6.56 -19.29 7.98
C ALA A 41 5.36 -20.24 7.90
N GLU A 42 4.87 -20.73 9.03
CA GLU A 42 3.62 -21.52 9.11
C GLU A 42 2.42 -20.71 8.60
N LEU A 43 2.27 -19.46 9.06
CA LEU A 43 1.24 -18.53 8.55
C LEU A 43 1.31 -18.40 7.02
N CYS A 44 2.51 -18.18 6.47
CA CYS A 44 2.69 -17.99 5.03
C CYS A 44 2.45 -19.27 4.23
N THR A 45 2.84 -20.44 4.75
CA THR A 45 2.85 -21.70 3.99
C THR A 45 1.60 -22.55 4.19
N GLU A 46 1.03 -22.53 5.39
CA GLU A 46 -0.07 -23.39 5.79
C GLU A 46 -1.37 -22.62 5.95
N ASP A 47 -1.34 -21.41 6.53
CA ASP A 47 -2.50 -20.54 6.76
C ASP A 47 -3.71 -21.31 7.35
N ALA A 48 -3.47 -22.19 8.32
CA ALA A 48 -4.45 -23.15 8.82
C ALA A 48 -5.73 -22.48 9.37
N HIS A 49 -5.63 -21.24 9.83
CA HIS A 49 -6.73 -20.46 10.38
C HIS A 49 -7.30 -19.40 9.42
N GLY A 50 -6.80 -19.33 8.17
CA GLY A 50 -7.24 -18.31 7.20
C GLY A 50 -6.93 -16.88 7.66
N GLU A 51 -5.83 -16.70 8.38
CA GLU A 51 -5.45 -15.44 9.02
C GLU A 51 -4.62 -14.56 8.11
N LEU A 52 -3.99 -15.12 7.08
CA LEU A 52 -3.14 -14.39 6.14
C LEU A 52 -3.89 -13.26 5.40
N GLY A 53 -5.21 -13.32 5.30
CA GLY A 53 -6.06 -12.27 4.75
C GLY A 53 -6.33 -11.10 5.71
N GLN A 54 -6.08 -11.25 7.01
CA GLN A 54 -6.32 -10.19 7.98
C GLN A 54 -5.12 -9.23 8.02
N THR A 55 -5.38 -7.93 7.81
CA THR A 55 -4.35 -6.87 7.70
C THR A 55 -3.23 -6.95 8.74
N ARG A 56 -3.55 -7.29 10.00
CA ARG A 56 -2.59 -7.44 11.11
C ARG A 56 -1.52 -8.50 10.86
N PHE A 57 -1.85 -9.54 10.10
CA PHE A 57 -0.96 -10.66 9.73
C PHE A 57 -0.43 -10.49 8.30
N THR A 58 -1.26 -9.99 7.38
CA THR A 58 -0.90 -9.79 5.98
C THR A 58 0.33 -8.90 5.82
N GLN A 59 0.37 -7.76 6.53
CA GLN A 59 1.44 -6.79 6.34
C GLN A 59 2.81 -7.29 6.85
N PRO A 60 2.94 -7.84 8.08
CA PRO A 60 4.19 -8.46 8.51
C PRO A 60 4.65 -9.59 7.60
N ALA A 61 3.73 -10.48 7.20
CA ALA A 61 4.05 -11.61 6.32
C ALA A 61 4.60 -11.14 4.96
N LEU A 62 3.94 -10.15 4.33
CA LEU A 62 4.41 -9.55 3.08
C LEU A 62 5.77 -8.85 3.23
N TYR A 63 6.00 -8.14 4.33
CA TYR A 63 7.28 -7.49 4.60
C TYR A 63 8.39 -8.53 4.73
N VAL A 64 8.20 -9.59 5.53
CA VAL A 64 9.17 -10.68 5.68
C VAL A 64 9.52 -11.28 4.33
N VAL A 65 8.53 -11.75 3.58
CA VAL A 65 8.76 -12.41 2.28
C VAL A 65 9.43 -11.46 1.28
N SER A 66 9.03 -10.19 1.23
CA SER A 66 9.62 -9.20 0.33
C SER A 66 11.08 -8.88 0.68
N CYS A 67 11.40 -8.78 1.97
CA CYS A 67 12.78 -8.58 2.43
C CYS A 67 13.66 -9.80 2.13
N LEU A 68 13.17 -11.02 2.40
CA LEU A 68 13.90 -12.24 2.06
C LEU A 68 14.11 -12.37 0.54
N SER A 69 13.10 -12.00 -0.25
CA SER A 69 13.21 -12.00 -1.73
C SER A 69 14.26 -11.01 -2.23
N TYR A 70 14.37 -9.85 -1.58
CA TYR A 70 15.41 -8.87 -1.88
C TYR A 70 16.79 -9.40 -1.51
N LEU A 71 16.97 -9.91 -0.29
CA LEU A 71 18.23 -10.49 0.17
C LEU A 71 18.68 -11.60 -0.77
N HIS A 72 17.79 -12.53 -1.13
CA HIS A 72 18.09 -13.62 -2.06
C HIS A 72 18.63 -13.15 -3.40
N ARG A 73 18.00 -12.12 -3.98
CA ARG A 73 18.48 -11.54 -5.25
C ARG A 73 19.89 -10.96 -5.11
N ILE A 74 20.17 -10.22 -4.03
CA ILE A 74 21.49 -9.63 -3.81
C ILE A 74 22.54 -10.71 -3.51
N ASP A 75 22.22 -11.68 -2.65
CA ASP A 75 23.13 -12.76 -2.24
C ASP A 75 23.48 -13.70 -3.41
N THR A 76 22.56 -13.85 -4.37
CA THR A 76 22.77 -14.62 -5.61
C THR A 76 23.44 -13.82 -6.73
N GLY A 77 23.87 -12.58 -6.44
CA GLY A 77 24.69 -11.77 -7.34
C GLY A 77 23.92 -10.86 -8.29
N GLU A 78 22.62 -10.65 -8.07
CA GLU A 78 21.88 -9.64 -8.84
C GLU A 78 22.39 -8.23 -8.50
N SER A 79 22.67 -7.43 -9.54
CA SER A 79 23.09 -6.04 -9.34
C SER A 79 22.01 -5.23 -8.63
N ALA A 80 22.44 -4.38 -7.70
CA ALA A 80 21.57 -3.47 -6.96
C ALA A 80 20.74 -2.56 -7.90
N PRO A 81 19.49 -2.22 -7.54
CA PRO A 81 18.64 -1.35 -8.35
C PRO A 81 19.12 0.11 -8.30
N ASP A 82 18.80 0.88 -9.34
CA ASP A 82 19.04 2.33 -9.38
C ASP A 82 18.00 3.14 -8.58
N VAL A 83 16.85 2.52 -8.30
CA VAL A 83 15.74 3.07 -7.51
C VAL A 83 14.85 1.95 -7.01
N VAL A 84 14.25 2.14 -5.85
CA VAL A 84 13.25 1.23 -5.30
C VAL A 84 11.90 1.94 -5.14
N ALA A 85 10.82 1.19 -5.33
CA ALA A 85 9.46 1.65 -5.10
C ALA A 85 8.65 0.50 -4.51
N GLY A 86 7.69 0.80 -3.65
CA GLY A 86 6.80 -0.23 -3.12
C GLY A 86 5.37 0.27 -3.02
N HIS A 87 4.42 -0.64 -3.16
CA HIS A 87 3.00 -0.29 -3.14
C HIS A 87 2.44 -0.44 -1.73
N SER A 88 2.03 0.67 -1.12
CA SER A 88 1.56 0.75 0.26
C SER A 88 2.53 0.07 1.24
N LEU A 89 2.20 -1.11 1.75
CA LEU A 89 3.08 -1.92 2.60
C LEU A 89 4.45 -2.17 1.93
N GLY A 90 4.48 -2.40 0.62
CA GLY A 90 5.74 -2.64 -0.10
C GLY A 90 6.75 -1.49 0.04
N GLU A 91 6.30 -0.26 0.32
CA GLU A 91 7.20 0.88 0.54
C GLU A 91 8.14 0.66 1.74
N TYR A 92 7.72 -0.11 2.75
CA TYR A 92 8.55 -0.45 3.90
C TYR A 92 9.66 -1.46 3.53
N ALA A 93 9.38 -2.40 2.62
CA ALA A 93 10.41 -3.27 2.05
C ALA A 93 11.37 -2.48 1.13
N ALA A 94 10.87 -1.48 0.40
CA ALA A 94 11.70 -0.55 -0.36
C ALA A 94 12.62 0.28 0.55
N LEU A 95 12.11 0.80 1.67
CA LEU A 95 12.90 1.51 2.68
C LEU A 95 13.97 0.60 3.31
N PHE A 96 13.63 -0.66 3.62
CA PHE A 96 14.60 -1.67 4.07
C PHE A 96 15.71 -1.88 3.03
N ALA A 97 15.35 -2.12 1.77
CA ALA A 97 16.32 -2.28 0.68
C ALA A 97 17.23 -1.04 0.52
N ALA A 98 16.67 0.16 0.74
CA ALA A 98 17.40 1.42 0.74
C ALA A 98 18.26 1.68 1.99
N GLY A 99 18.23 0.78 2.99
CA GLY A 99 19.03 0.88 4.20
C GLY A 99 18.48 1.85 5.24
N ALA A 100 17.19 2.19 5.19
CA ALA A 100 16.52 3.07 6.17
C ALA A 100 16.60 2.51 7.61
N PHE A 101 16.58 1.19 7.74
CA PHE A 101 16.58 0.43 8.98
C PHE A 101 17.00 -1.01 8.71
N ASP A 102 17.35 -1.75 9.76
CA ASP A 102 17.56 -3.20 9.68
C ASP A 102 16.23 -3.98 9.60
N PHE A 103 16.33 -5.30 9.37
CA PHE A 103 15.18 -6.17 9.17
C PHE A 103 14.20 -6.13 10.36
N ALA A 104 14.71 -6.26 11.58
CA ALA A 104 13.92 -6.35 12.81
C ALA A 104 13.23 -5.02 13.15
N THR A 105 13.93 -3.90 12.96
CA THR A 105 13.37 -2.55 13.14
C THR A 105 12.26 -2.31 12.12
N GLY A 106 12.49 -2.65 10.85
CA GLY A 106 11.45 -2.54 9.83
C GLY A 106 10.24 -3.43 10.10
N LEU A 107 10.45 -4.64 10.59
CA LEU A 107 9.38 -5.53 11.02
C LEU A 107 8.58 -4.93 12.20
N SER A 108 9.25 -4.24 13.14
CA SER A 108 8.58 -3.55 14.25
C SER A 108 7.67 -2.42 13.75
N ILE A 109 8.16 -1.65 12.78
CA ILE A 109 7.39 -0.57 12.13
C ILE A 109 6.18 -1.15 11.43
N VAL A 110 6.37 -2.20 10.62
CA VAL A 110 5.29 -2.83 9.87
C VAL A 110 4.27 -3.48 10.81
N ALA A 111 4.71 -4.21 11.84
CA ALA A 111 3.81 -4.81 12.82
C ALA A 111 2.96 -3.74 13.55
N LYS A 112 3.59 -2.62 13.94
CA LYS A 112 2.84 -1.51 14.54
C LYS A 112 1.83 -0.89 13.58
N ARG A 113 2.22 -0.66 12.32
CA ARG A 113 1.31 -0.17 11.27
C ARG A 113 0.15 -1.14 11.05
N ALA A 114 0.43 -2.43 10.93
CA ALA A 114 -0.54 -3.48 10.68
C ALA A 114 -1.58 -3.59 11.81
N MET A 115 -1.11 -3.54 13.05
CA MET A 115 -1.96 -3.47 14.25
C MET A 115 -2.87 -2.24 14.19
N LEU A 116 -2.29 -1.04 14.03
CA LEU A 116 -3.07 0.21 14.01
C LEU A 116 -4.10 0.23 12.88
N MET A 117 -3.71 -0.17 11.67
CA MET A 117 -4.65 -0.26 10.54
C MET A 117 -5.70 -1.35 10.75
N GLY A 118 -5.36 -2.45 11.42
CA GLY A 118 -6.30 -3.50 11.80
C GLY A 118 -7.34 -3.06 12.84
N GLU A 119 -7.07 -2.00 13.61
CA GLU A 119 -8.05 -1.38 14.53
C GLU A 119 -9.10 -0.53 13.80
N ALA A 120 -8.92 -0.24 12.51
CA ALA A 120 -9.89 0.53 11.73
C ALA A 120 -11.17 -0.28 11.52
N LEU A 121 -12.27 0.18 12.12
CA LEU A 121 -13.60 -0.36 11.98
C LEU A 121 -14.46 0.54 11.07
N ASP A 122 -15.61 0.02 10.64
CA ASP A 122 -16.65 0.76 9.90
C ASP A 122 -16.18 1.43 8.60
N GLY A 123 -15.07 0.97 8.03
CA GLY A 123 -14.58 1.37 6.72
C GLY A 123 -14.73 0.26 5.70
N ALA A 124 -14.65 0.60 4.42
CA ALA A 124 -14.49 -0.39 3.36
C ALA A 124 -13.70 0.21 2.19
N MET A 125 -13.29 -0.66 1.27
CA MET A 125 -12.62 -0.27 0.02
C MET A 125 -13.27 -0.98 -1.17
N ALA A 126 -13.21 -0.34 -2.34
CA ALA A 126 -13.65 -0.94 -3.59
C ALA A 126 -12.71 -0.57 -4.74
N ALA A 127 -12.38 -1.54 -5.60
CA ALA A 127 -11.71 -1.27 -6.85
C ALA A 127 -12.72 -0.74 -7.88
N VAL A 128 -12.35 0.34 -8.56
CA VAL A 128 -13.13 0.94 -9.65
C VAL A 128 -12.30 0.86 -10.92
N GLN A 129 -12.85 0.27 -11.98
CA GLN A 129 -12.14 -0.01 -13.23
C GLN A 129 -12.93 0.43 -14.45
N GLY A 130 -12.26 0.96 -15.47
CA GLY A 130 -12.85 1.26 -16.78
C GLY A 130 -13.04 2.75 -17.09
N ILE A 131 -12.86 3.63 -16.09
CA ILE A 131 -12.99 5.09 -16.25
C ILE A 131 -11.77 5.82 -15.71
N GLU A 132 -11.55 7.05 -16.19
CA GLU A 132 -10.42 7.88 -15.77
C GLU A 132 -10.62 8.47 -14.37
N GLU A 133 -9.49 8.78 -13.70
CA GLU A 133 -9.46 9.39 -12.37
C GLU A 133 -10.36 10.64 -12.26
N LEU A 134 -10.35 11.52 -13.27
CA LEU A 134 -11.18 12.73 -13.26
C LEU A 134 -12.66 12.38 -13.14
N ARG A 135 -13.14 11.38 -13.87
CA ARG A 135 -14.53 10.93 -13.81
C ARG A 135 -14.87 10.29 -12.48
N VAL A 136 -13.92 9.55 -11.87
CA VAL A 136 -14.08 9.01 -10.51
C VAL A 136 -14.25 10.16 -9.51
N ARG A 137 -13.42 11.20 -9.59
CA ARG A 137 -13.50 12.38 -8.71
C ARG A 137 -14.84 13.08 -8.83
N GLU A 138 -15.32 13.36 -10.05
CA GLU A 138 -16.64 13.97 -10.28
C GLU A 138 -17.78 13.19 -9.62
N ILE A 139 -17.77 11.85 -9.74
CA ILE A 139 -18.78 10.98 -9.13
C ILE A 139 -18.70 11.04 -7.61
N LEU A 140 -17.49 10.97 -7.03
CA LEU A 140 -17.29 11.02 -5.59
C LEU A 140 -17.64 12.38 -5.00
N ASP A 141 -17.28 13.48 -5.66
CA ASP A 141 -17.59 14.84 -5.22
C ASP A 141 -19.11 15.05 -5.19
N SER A 142 -19.81 14.72 -6.29
CA SER A 142 -21.28 14.76 -6.35
C SER A 142 -21.93 13.90 -5.26
N TYR A 143 -21.40 12.70 -5.01
CA TYR A 143 -21.93 11.80 -4.01
C TYR A 143 -21.71 12.33 -2.58
N ASN A 144 -20.50 12.83 -2.29
CA ASN A 144 -20.16 13.38 -0.98
C ASN A 144 -20.97 14.66 -0.67
N ASP A 145 -21.22 15.51 -1.67
CA ASP A 145 -22.07 16.70 -1.53
C ASP A 145 -23.51 16.31 -1.19
N GLU A 146 -24.09 15.33 -1.89
CA GLU A 146 -25.44 14.83 -1.61
C GLU A 146 -25.57 14.25 -0.19
N ILE A 147 -24.60 13.46 0.25
CA ILE A 147 -24.59 12.94 1.63
C ILE A 147 -24.46 14.07 2.65
N SER A 148 -23.60 15.06 2.37
CA SER A 148 -23.40 16.21 3.25
C SER A 148 -24.67 17.06 3.38
N ASP A 149 -25.38 17.29 2.28
CA ASP A 149 -26.62 18.06 2.27
C ASP A 149 -27.76 17.30 2.98
N ASN A 150 -27.87 15.98 2.76
CA ASN A 150 -28.83 15.14 3.48
C ASN A 150 -28.56 15.12 4.99
N ALA A 151 -27.29 15.05 5.41
CA ALA A 151 -26.92 15.11 6.83
C ALA A 151 -27.29 16.46 7.46
N ARG A 152 -27.03 17.57 6.76
CA ARG A 152 -27.42 18.93 7.21
C ARG A 152 -28.92 19.07 7.39
N LEU A 153 -29.72 18.56 6.44
CA LEU A 153 -31.19 18.57 6.53
C LEU A 153 -31.72 17.77 7.73
N GLN A 154 -30.99 16.72 8.13
CA GLN A 154 -31.32 15.90 9.30
C GLN A 154 -30.75 16.44 10.62
N GLY A 155 -30.09 17.60 10.60
CA GLY A 155 -29.45 18.19 11.79
C GLY A 155 -28.23 17.42 12.29
N ALA A 156 -27.67 16.52 11.49
CA ALA A 156 -26.46 15.77 11.85
C ALA A 156 -25.21 16.63 11.64
N VAL A 157 -24.29 16.60 12.61
CA VAL A 157 -22.94 17.17 12.47
C VAL A 157 -22.00 16.01 12.17
N SER A 158 -21.35 16.02 10.99
CA SER A 158 -20.34 15.02 10.68
C SER A 158 -19.16 15.16 11.65
N SER A 159 -18.92 14.12 12.44
CA SER A 159 -17.76 14.02 13.34
C SER A 159 -16.54 13.38 12.67
N ALA A 160 -16.70 12.83 11.47
CA ALA A 160 -15.62 12.18 10.74
C ALA A 160 -14.77 13.21 9.97
N PRO A 161 -13.42 13.13 10.04
CA PRO A 161 -12.56 14.02 9.28
C PRO A 161 -12.58 13.65 7.80
N GLY A 162 -12.86 14.63 6.93
CA GLY A 162 -12.76 14.48 5.47
C GLY A 162 -14.04 14.01 4.77
N PRO A 163 -13.95 13.67 3.47
CA PRO A 163 -15.08 13.16 2.69
C PRO A 163 -15.55 11.79 3.19
N VAL A 164 -16.78 11.43 2.83
CA VAL A 164 -17.37 10.13 3.21
C VAL A 164 -16.68 8.99 2.48
N VAL A 165 -16.38 9.20 1.18
CA VAL A 165 -15.62 8.30 0.32
C VAL A 165 -14.61 9.09 -0.51
N GLU A 166 -13.38 8.60 -0.62
CA GLU A 166 -12.30 9.21 -1.41
C GLU A 166 -11.46 8.16 -2.14
N ILE A 167 -10.58 8.63 -3.04
CA ILE A 167 -9.64 7.75 -3.75
C ILE A 167 -8.52 7.34 -2.79
N ALA A 168 -8.32 6.03 -2.64
CA ALA A 168 -7.29 5.41 -1.82
C ALA A 168 -6.04 5.00 -2.62
N ASN A 169 -6.21 4.59 -3.88
CA ASN A 169 -5.11 4.18 -4.75
C ASN A 169 -5.34 4.65 -6.17
N LEU A 170 -4.30 5.18 -6.81
CA LEU A 170 -4.24 5.42 -8.26
C LEU A 170 -3.28 4.38 -8.84
N ASN A 171 -3.81 3.25 -9.30
CA ASN A 171 -2.99 2.11 -9.71
C ASN A 171 -2.58 2.17 -11.18
N HIS A 172 -3.50 2.57 -12.05
CA HIS A 172 -3.21 2.93 -13.45
C HIS A 172 -4.30 3.88 -13.98
N ARG A 173 -4.17 4.37 -15.22
CA ARG A 173 -5.08 5.35 -15.85
C ARG A 173 -6.58 5.07 -15.67
N LEU A 174 -6.99 3.81 -15.72
CA LEU A 174 -8.38 3.37 -15.68
C LEU A 174 -8.66 2.44 -14.49
N GLN A 175 -7.82 2.45 -13.46
CA GLN A 175 -8.05 1.69 -12.23
C GLN A 175 -7.59 2.49 -11.02
N CYS A 176 -8.55 2.76 -10.15
CA CYS A 176 -8.31 3.25 -8.81
C CYS A 176 -8.93 2.30 -7.78
N VAL A 177 -8.60 2.56 -6.52
CA VAL A 177 -9.34 2.02 -5.38
C VAL A 177 -9.90 3.21 -4.65
N ILE A 178 -11.16 3.12 -4.22
CA ILE A 178 -11.79 4.09 -3.33
C ILE A 178 -11.90 3.49 -1.93
N SER A 179 -11.93 4.34 -0.92
CA SER A 179 -12.18 3.93 0.46
C SER A 179 -13.00 4.97 1.21
N GLY A 180 -13.73 4.54 2.24
CA GLY A 180 -14.64 5.41 2.96
C GLY A 180 -15.48 4.68 3.98
N ALA A 181 -16.53 5.33 4.46
CA ALA A 181 -17.52 4.71 5.34
C ALA A 181 -18.12 3.46 4.68
N ARG A 182 -18.20 2.37 5.46
CA ARG A 182 -18.62 1.05 5.00
C ARG A 182 -19.99 1.11 4.33
N GLU A 183 -20.97 1.71 5.00
CA GLU A 183 -22.35 1.81 4.54
C GLU A 183 -22.49 2.50 3.17
N HIS A 184 -21.55 3.39 2.83
CA HIS A 184 -21.52 4.09 1.55
C HIS A 184 -20.77 3.29 0.47
N VAL A 185 -19.60 2.74 0.80
CA VAL A 185 -18.80 1.97 -0.17
C VAL A 185 -19.44 0.63 -0.52
N THR A 186 -20.10 -0.02 0.42
CA THR A 186 -20.84 -1.28 0.17
C THR A 186 -22.31 -1.06 -0.18
N GLY A 187 -22.76 0.19 -0.20
CA GLY A 187 -24.13 0.56 -0.55
C GLY A 187 -24.39 0.52 -2.05
N PRO A 188 -25.62 0.21 -2.50
CA PRO A 188 -25.94 0.09 -3.92
C PRO A 188 -25.86 1.44 -4.66
N SER A 189 -26.11 2.56 -3.97
CA SER A 189 -26.18 3.88 -4.61
C SER A 189 -24.86 4.32 -5.23
N LEU A 190 -23.74 4.04 -4.57
CA LEU A 190 -22.43 4.41 -5.10
C LEU A 190 -22.00 3.46 -6.22
N ALA A 191 -22.22 2.16 -6.04
CA ALA A 191 -21.95 1.15 -7.07
C ALA A 191 -22.74 1.43 -8.36
N GLN A 192 -24.02 1.80 -8.26
CA GLN A 192 -24.85 2.13 -9.42
C GLN A 192 -24.31 3.34 -10.18
N ARG A 193 -23.82 4.39 -9.50
CA ARG A 193 -23.23 5.56 -10.18
C ARG A 193 -21.99 5.21 -10.99
N PHE A 194 -21.20 4.25 -10.50
CA PHE A 194 -20.04 3.75 -11.24
C PHE A 194 -20.46 2.87 -12.41
N ASP A 195 -21.46 2.00 -12.23
CA ASP A 195 -22.04 1.18 -13.29
C ASP A 195 -22.64 2.04 -14.42
N ASP A 196 -23.42 3.08 -14.08
CA ASP A 196 -23.99 4.06 -15.03
C ASP A 196 -22.90 4.82 -15.80
N ALA A 197 -21.72 4.98 -15.20
CA ALA A 197 -20.55 5.59 -15.83
C ALA A 197 -19.72 4.60 -16.67
N GLY A 198 -20.14 3.33 -16.76
CA GLY A 198 -19.44 2.27 -17.48
C GLY A 198 -18.25 1.68 -16.74
N ALA A 199 -18.19 1.85 -15.41
CA ALA A 199 -17.11 1.35 -14.58
C ALA A 199 -17.50 0.07 -13.83
N SER A 200 -16.61 -0.91 -13.79
CA SER A 200 -16.73 -2.06 -12.88
C SER A 200 -16.42 -1.62 -11.45
N PHE A 201 -17.23 -2.10 -10.50
CA PHE A 201 -17.11 -1.80 -9.08
C PHE A 201 -16.97 -3.10 -8.27
N ILE A 202 -15.83 -3.31 -7.63
CA ILE A 202 -15.50 -4.57 -6.95
C ILE A 202 -15.15 -4.28 -5.49
N ALA A 203 -16.01 -4.69 -4.56
CA ALA A 203 -15.73 -4.60 -3.13
C ALA A 203 -14.48 -5.42 -2.77
N LEU A 204 -13.62 -4.85 -1.92
CA LEU A 204 -12.41 -5.50 -1.45
C LEU A 204 -12.63 -6.06 -0.04
N ASP A 205 -12.01 -7.21 0.21
CA ASP A 205 -12.08 -7.89 1.51
C ASP A 205 -11.14 -7.23 2.53
N VAL A 206 -11.56 -6.07 3.02
CA VAL A 206 -10.87 -5.30 4.07
C VAL A 206 -11.86 -4.62 5.01
N SER A 207 -11.46 -4.48 6.27
CA SER A 207 -12.30 -3.90 7.33
C SER A 207 -12.20 -2.38 7.45
N GLY A 208 -11.12 -1.78 6.93
CA GLY A 208 -10.78 -0.38 7.12
C GLY A 208 -10.80 0.46 5.85
N ALA A 209 -11.05 1.76 6.02
CA ALA A 209 -10.96 2.76 4.95
C ALA A 209 -9.49 3.22 4.77
N PHE A 210 -8.61 2.33 4.31
CA PHE A 210 -7.18 2.64 4.21
C PHE A 210 -6.90 3.76 3.21
N HIS A 211 -5.80 4.51 3.44
CA HIS A 211 -5.38 5.62 2.57
C HIS A 211 -6.42 6.74 2.44
N SER A 212 -7.22 6.96 3.48
CA SER A 212 -8.21 8.04 3.58
C SER A 212 -8.00 8.88 4.83
N ALA A 213 -8.65 10.03 4.91
CA ALA A 213 -8.67 10.91 6.08
C ALA A 213 -9.13 10.20 7.37
N ARG A 214 -9.91 9.11 7.26
CA ARG A 214 -10.32 8.27 8.41
C ARG A 214 -9.15 7.59 9.11
N MET A 215 -8.00 7.46 8.44
CA MET A 215 -6.79 6.88 9.05
C MET A 215 -5.96 7.90 9.83
N LYS A 216 -6.29 9.20 9.80
CA LYS A 216 -5.47 10.27 10.43
C LYS A 216 -5.20 10.02 11.92
N THR A 217 -6.21 9.65 12.69
CA THR A 217 -6.04 9.38 14.13
C THR A 217 -5.07 8.23 14.40
N LEU A 218 -5.17 7.16 13.60
CA LEU A 218 -4.26 6.01 13.67
C LEU A 218 -2.85 6.37 13.19
N ALA A 219 -2.75 7.23 12.17
CA ALA A 219 -1.49 7.75 11.66
C ALA A 219 -0.76 8.64 12.69
N THR A 220 -1.47 9.40 13.52
CA THR A 220 -0.87 10.14 14.63
C THR A 220 -0.22 9.18 15.64
N ARG A 221 -0.92 8.12 16.03
CA ARG A 221 -0.36 7.07 16.92
C ARG A 221 0.84 6.36 16.28
N PHE A 222 0.82 6.20 14.95
CA PHE A 222 1.96 5.69 14.21
C PHE A 222 3.14 6.67 14.23
N ALA A 223 2.89 7.97 14.10
CA ALA A 223 3.91 9.01 14.19
C ALA A 223 4.60 9.03 15.56
N ASP A 224 3.82 8.93 16.64
CA ASP A 224 4.34 8.86 18.02
C ASP A 224 5.22 7.63 18.25
N PHE A 225 4.84 6.49 17.67
CA PHE A 225 5.70 5.31 17.68
C PHE A 225 6.97 5.54 16.87
N LEU A 226 6.83 6.09 15.66
CA LEU A 226 7.94 6.30 14.74
C LEU A 226 8.96 7.28 15.31
N SER A 227 8.57 8.30 16.08
CA SER A 227 9.51 9.28 16.63
C SER A 227 10.59 8.67 17.53
N ASN A 228 10.36 7.47 18.05
CA ASN A 228 11.30 6.76 18.93
C ASN A 228 12.25 5.81 18.19
N ILE A 229 12.15 5.71 16.86
CA ILE A 229 12.95 4.80 16.04
C ILE A 229 14.05 5.55 15.34
N ALA A 230 15.30 5.13 15.43
CA ALA A 230 16.36 5.71 14.60
C ALA A 230 16.20 5.30 13.12
N LEU A 231 16.19 6.28 12.22
CA LEU A 231 16.13 6.05 10.77
C LEU A 231 17.43 6.53 10.14
N ALA A 232 18.05 5.67 9.35
CA ALA A 232 19.32 5.96 8.69
C ALA A 232 19.10 6.71 7.37
N PRO A 233 20.07 7.53 6.90
CA PRO A 233 20.01 8.10 5.56
C PRO A 233 19.84 7.03 4.48
N LEU A 234 18.97 7.28 3.51
CA LEU A 234 18.70 6.35 2.41
C LEU A 234 19.93 6.24 1.49
N LYS A 235 20.37 5.01 1.23
CA LYS A 235 21.54 4.69 0.40
C LYS A 235 21.24 4.67 -1.11
N MET A 236 19.96 4.66 -1.46
CA MET A 236 19.47 4.75 -2.85
C MET A 236 18.11 5.46 -2.88
N PRO A 237 17.69 5.99 -4.03
CA PRO A 237 16.39 6.66 -4.13
C PRO A 237 15.22 5.70 -3.87
N VAL A 238 14.27 6.14 -3.05
CA VAL A 238 13.00 5.44 -2.77
C VAL A 238 11.85 6.33 -3.25
N VAL A 239 10.92 5.80 -4.05
CA VAL A 239 9.73 6.57 -4.49
C VAL A 239 8.64 6.51 -3.42
N SER A 240 8.21 7.67 -2.93
CA SER A 240 7.13 7.81 -1.96
C SER A 240 5.76 7.74 -2.63
N ASN A 241 4.87 6.92 -2.09
CA ASN A 241 3.47 6.79 -2.50
C ASN A 241 2.67 8.07 -2.33
N TRP A 242 2.99 8.88 -1.33
CA TRP A 242 2.28 10.14 -1.02
C TRP A 242 2.61 11.24 -2.03
N THR A 243 3.89 11.40 -2.36
CA THR A 243 4.35 12.53 -3.19
C THR A 243 4.59 12.17 -4.65
N SER A 244 4.56 10.86 -4.99
CA SER A 244 5.03 10.29 -6.26
C SER A 244 6.47 10.68 -6.63
N ARG A 245 7.25 11.17 -5.67
CA ARG A 245 8.64 11.63 -5.85
C ARG A 245 9.57 10.81 -4.97
N VAL A 246 10.87 10.93 -5.25
CA VAL A 246 11.89 10.34 -4.37
C VAL A 246 11.80 10.99 -2.99
N TYR A 247 11.97 10.17 -1.95
CA TYR A 247 12.08 10.64 -0.57
C TYR A 247 13.17 11.73 -0.45
N PRO A 248 12.98 12.75 0.40
CA PRO A 248 13.99 13.78 0.64
C PRO A 248 15.20 13.19 1.37
N GLY A 249 16.38 13.82 1.22
CA GLY A 249 17.61 13.41 1.92
C GLY A 249 17.67 13.77 3.41
N GLY A 250 16.57 14.29 3.99
CA GLY A 250 16.45 14.68 5.40
C GLY A 250 15.52 13.73 6.17
N ASP A 251 14.80 14.26 7.18
CA ASP A 251 13.79 13.47 7.88
C ASP A 251 12.62 13.13 6.95
N TYR A 252 12.42 11.84 6.75
CA TYR A 252 11.37 11.30 5.88
C TYR A 252 10.21 10.65 6.64
N ARG A 253 10.20 10.68 7.98
CA ARG A 253 9.05 10.23 8.80
C ARG A 253 7.73 10.87 8.38
N PRO A 254 7.66 12.18 8.06
CA PRO A 254 6.39 12.78 7.66
C PRO A 254 5.78 12.08 6.45
N ALA A 255 6.58 11.67 5.47
CA ALA A 255 6.08 10.96 4.30
C ALA A 255 5.58 9.55 4.64
N MET A 256 6.25 8.83 5.54
CA MET A 256 5.78 7.53 6.05
C MET A 256 4.44 7.64 6.80
N VAL A 257 4.25 8.70 7.58
CA VAL A 257 3.01 8.97 8.32
C VAL A 257 1.88 9.38 7.37
N ASN A 258 2.15 10.33 6.45
CA ASN A 258 1.17 10.78 5.47
C ASN A 258 0.70 9.65 4.55
N GLN A 259 1.57 8.67 4.27
CA GLN A 259 1.23 7.49 3.47
C GLN A 259 0.00 6.73 3.99
N MET A 260 -0.23 6.68 5.31
CA MET A 260 -1.32 5.91 5.90
C MET A 260 -2.72 6.48 5.61
N PHE A 261 -2.82 7.80 5.41
CA PHE A 261 -4.09 8.51 5.24
C PHE A 261 -4.16 9.31 3.93
N SER A 262 -3.20 9.12 3.04
CA SER A 262 -3.17 9.74 1.71
C SER A 262 -3.21 8.68 0.61
N PRO A 263 -3.70 9.03 -0.59
CA PRO A 263 -3.78 8.08 -1.69
C PRO A 263 -2.41 7.53 -2.08
N VAL A 264 -2.34 6.25 -2.44
CA VAL A 264 -1.16 5.63 -3.05
C VAL A 264 -1.10 6.02 -4.53
N ARG A 265 -0.17 6.90 -4.89
CA ARG A 265 -0.02 7.44 -6.26
C ARG A 265 0.89 6.57 -7.13
N TRP A 266 0.53 5.29 -7.27
CA TRP A 266 1.35 4.29 -7.97
C TRP A 266 1.49 4.60 -9.47
N TYR A 267 0.38 4.96 -10.13
CA TYR A 267 0.34 5.32 -11.54
C TYR A 267 1.33 6.45 -11.85
N GLU A 268 1.28 7.53 -11.07
CA GLU A 268 2.22 8.64 -11.23
C GLU A 268 3.66 8.24 -10.91
N SER A 269 3.87 7.46 -9.85
CA SER A 269 5.19 7.01 -9.41
C SER A 269 5.94 6.27 -10.52
N ILE A 270 5.29 5.26 -11.11
CA ILE A 270 5.87 4.49 -12.21
C ILE A 270 6.01 5.33 -13.48
N SER A 271 5.03 6.17 -13.80
CA SER A 271 5.11 7.05 -14.97
C SER A 271 6.29 8.02 -14.89
N ARG A 272 6.56 8.59 -13.71
CA ARG A 272 7.73 9.46 -13.50
C ARG A 272 9.04 8.70 -13.68
N LEU A 273 9.11 7.44 -13.24
CA LEU A 273 10.29 6.60 -13.51
C LEU A 273 10.47 6.37 -15.02
N LEU A 274 9.38 6.10 -15.75
CA LEU A 274 9.42 5.98 -17.21
C LEU A 274 9.92 7.27 -17.88
N THR A 275 9.49 8.45 -17.43
CA THR A 275 10.00 9.74 -17.96
C THR A 275 11.49 10.01 -17.68
N ARG A 276 12.12 9.22 -16.80
CA ARG A 276 13.54 9.33 -16.39
C ARG A 276 14.39 8.14 -16.87
N ASP A 277 13.93 7.48 -17.93
CA ASP A 277 14.64 6.38 -18.60
C ASP A 277 14.89 5.12 -17.77
N TYR A 278 14.08 4.91 -16.72
CA TYR A 278 13.97 3.60 -16.08
C TYR A 278 13.16 2.65 -16.98
N ARG A 279 13.72 1.47 -17.27
CA ARG A 279 13.16 0.50 -18.24
C ARG A 279 13.21 -0.95 -17.76
N GLU A 280 14.06 -1.28 -16.79
CA GLU A 280 14.13 -2.62 -16.20
C GLU A 280 13.36 -2.63 -14.88
N PHE A 281 12.13 -3.14 -14.89
CA PHE A 281 11.28 -3.24 -13.69
C PHE A 281 11.21 -4.69 -13.20
N HIS A 282 11.59 -4.92 -11.95
CA HIS A 282 11.55 -6.23 -11.32
C HIS A 282 10.68 -6.20 -10.09
N GLU A 283 9.64 -7.02 -10.05
CA GLU A 283 8.85 -7.23 -8.84
C GLU A 283 9.61 -8.17 -7.88
N VAL A 284 9.73 -7.73 -6.62
CA VAL A 284 10.51 -8.39 -5.56
C VAL A 284 9.58 -8.70 -4.39
N GLY A 285 9.16 -9.95 -4.29
CA GLY A 285 8.17 -10.41 -3.32
C GLY A 285 7.14 -11.33 -3.96
N PRO A 286 6.05 -11.65 -3.25
CA PRO A 286 5.07 -12.60 -3.74
C PRO A 286 4.17 -11.99 -4.82
N GLY A 287 4.05 -12.68 -5.95
CA GLY A 287 3.03 -12.41 -6.97
C GLY A 287 3.60 -11.71 -8.19
N ASP A 288 2.71 -11.19 -9.03
CA ASP A 288 3.02 -10.50 -10.27
C ASP A 288 2.14 -9.23 -10.47
N VAL A 289 1.54 -8.75 -9.38
CA VAL A 289 0.52 -7.69 -9.41
C VAL A 289 1.13 -6.39 -9.92
N LEU A 290 2.31 -6.02 -9.41
CA LEU A 290 2.98 -4.79 -9.82
C LEU A 290 3.55 -4.89 -11.23
N SER A 291 4.02 -6.07 -11.62
CA SER A 291 4.49 -6.34 -12.98
C SER A 291 3.35 -6.19 -14.00
N ARG A 292 2.14 -6.67 -13.66
CA ARG A 292 0.94 -6.45 -14.49
C ARG A 292 0.59 -4.97 -14.58
N LEU A 293 0.52 -4.27 -13.44
CA LEU A 293 0.24 -2.83 -13.42
C LEU A 293 1.28 -2.04 -14.22
N GLN A 294 2.57 -2.31 -14.05
CA GLN A 294 3.65 -1.65 -14.76
C GLN A 294 3.49 -1.78 -16.28
N ARG A 295 3.18 -2.97 -16.80
CA ARG A 295 2.94 -3.17 -18.24
C ARG A 295 1.75 -2.38 -18.77
N HIS A 296 0.73 -2.14 -17.94
CA HIS A 296 -0.39 -1.28 -18.32
C HIS A 296 -0.01 0.21 -18.30
N ILE A 297 0.76 0.64 -17.31
CA ILE A 297 1.24 2.03 -17.17
C ILE A 297 2.19 2.37 -18.31
N GLU A 298 3.08 1.46 -18.71
CA GLU A 298 4.04 1.69 -19.80
C GLU A 298 3.36 1.98 -21.15
N LYS A 299 2.19 1.40 -21.39
CA LYS A 299 1.40 1.64 -22.61
C LYS A 299 0.74 3.03 -22.64
N ALA A 300 0.48 3.62 -21.47
CA ALA A 300 -0.18 4.90 -21.34
C ALA A 300 0.31 5.58 -20.04
N PRO A 301 1.53 6.15 -20.04
CA PRO A 301 2.09 6.75 -18.85
C PRO A 301 1.38 8.07 -18.51
N PHE A 302 1.34 8.40 -17.23
CA PHE A 302 0.89 9.71 -16.76
C PHE A 302 1.85 10.79 -17.24
N HIS A 303 1.35 11.74 -18.02
CA HIS A 303 2.08 12.92 -18.42
C HIS A 303 1.83 14.03 -17.40
N CYS A 304 2.80 14.27 -16.51
CA CYS A 304 2.82 15.54 -15.79
C CYS A 304 3.24 16.63 -16.78
N THR A 305 2.36 17.59 -17.04
CA THR A 305 2.82 18.96 -17.38
C THR A 305 3.38 19.63 -16.14
#